data_AF-A0A9E0NGM1-F1
#
_entry.id   AF-A0A9E0NGM1-F1
#
_cell.length_a   1.000
_cell.length_b   1.000
_cell.length_c   1.000
_cell.angle_alpha   90.00
_cell.angle_beta   90.00
_cell.angle_gamma   90.00
#
_symmetry.space_group_name_H-M   'P 1'
#
loop_
_entity.id
_entity.type
_entity.pdbx_description
1 polymer ?
#
loop_
_entity_poly.entity_id
_entity_poly.type
_entity_poly.pdbx_seq_one_letter_code
_entity_poly.pdbx_strand_id
1 'polypeptide(L)'
;MRPLLAALLGLALTRAAAAQPPVSPAPADAAVVVADDDELREMTSRLVGVRFRAGDGLLHLDDVAGLGRPWVGPVVRAGQVLVLQSGGRHLELAGALARPRIAGPGYLVWVVGRRVGDVLTIERIGVLAPPRF
;
A
#
# COMPACT_ATOMS: atom_id res chain seq x y z
N MET A 1 19.50 70.15 -9.03
CA MET A 1 19.04 69.38 -10.20
C MET A 1 18.81 67.94 -9.76
N ARG A 2 17.55 67.46 -9.81
CA ARG A 2 17.14 66.03 -9.76
C ARG A 2 17.44 65.40 -11.14
N PRO A 3 17.72 64.08 -11.29
CA PRO A 3 16.81 62.96 -10.94
C PRO A 3 17.51 61.79 -10.19
N LEU A 4 16.91 61.03 -9.26
CA LEU A 4 15.80 60.06 -9.34
C LEU A 4 16.00 58.95 -10.37
N LEU A 5 16.49 57.78 -9.94
CA LEU A 5 16.20 56.50 -10.60
C LEU A 5 16.26 55.34 -9.59
N ALA A 6 15.13 54.65 -9.53
CA ALA A 6 14.80 53.54 -8.66
C ALA A 6 15.17 52.19 -9.31
N ALA A 7 15.45 51.17 -8.49
CA ALA A 7 15.13 49.75 -8.75
C ALA A 7 15.58 48.94 -7.51
N LEU A 8 14.68 48.61 -6.58
CA LEU A 8 13.96 47.33 -6.55
C LEU A 8 14.89 46.11 -6.71
N LEU A 9 15.60 45.74 -5.64
CA LEU A 9 16.11 44.38 -5.49
C LEU A 9 15.03 43.56 -4.80
N GLY A 10 14.35 42.76 -5.62
CA GLY A 10 13.23 41.92 -5.23
C GLY A 10 13.61 40.92 -4.15
N LEU A 11 12.70 40.77 -3.17
CA LEU A 11 12.65 39.62 -2.30
C LEU A 11 12.56 38.35 -3.18
N ALA A 12 13.65 37.60 -3.25
CA ALA A 12 13.61 36.23 -3.72
C ALA A 12 12.84 35.41 -2.67
N LEU A 13 11.54 35.19 -2.90
CA LEU A 13 10.81 34.10 -2.25
C LEU A 13 11.50 32.79 -2.66
N THR A 14 12.34 32.26 -1.78
CA THR A 14 12.73 30.85 -1.79
C THR A 14 11.48 30.03 -1.63
N ARG A 15 10.92 29.57 -2.76
CA ARG A 15 9.89 28.55 -2.82
C ARG A 15 10.45 27.30 -2.15
N ALA A 16 10.08 27.09 -0.88
CA ALA A 16 10.30 25.84 -0.20
C ALA A 16 9.65 24.75 -1.07
N ALA A 17 10.49 24.00 -1.79
CA ALA A 17 10.07 22.75 -2.39
C ALA A 17 9.62 21.88 -1.22
N ALA A 18 8.31 21.71 -1.08
CA ALA A 18 7.75 20.71 -0.18
C ALA A 18 8.39 19.38 -0.58
N ALA A 19 9.36 18.92 0.21
CA ALA A 19 10.03 17.66 -0.01
C ALA A 19 8.92 16.60 -0.02
N GLN A 20 8.61 16.06 -1.20
CA GLN A 20 7.70 14.94 -1.28
C GLN A 20 8.31 13.83 -0.42
N PRO A 21 7.60 13.33 0.61
CA PRO A 21 8.11 12.24 1.42
C PRO A 21 8.47 11.07 0.48
N PRO A 22 9.59 10.37 0.74
CA PRO A 22 10.04 9.30 -0.14
C PRO A 22 8.93 8.25 -0.28
N VAL A 23 8.44 8.09 -1.51
CA VAL A 23 7.53 6.99 -1.88
C VAL A 23 8.37 5.72 -1.81
N SER A 24 8.27 5.00 -0.70
CA SER A 24 8.99 3.74 -0.52
C SER A 24 8.36 2.69 -1.44
N PRO A 25 9.13 1.99 -2.30
CA PRO A 25 8.62 0.85 -3.04
C PRO A 25 8.20 -0.26 -2.06
N ALA A 26 7.31 -1.15 -2.50
CA ALA A 26 6.83 -2.24 -1.66
C ALA A 26 7.98 -3.15 -1.15
N PRO A 27 7.87 -3.73 0.07
CA PRO A 27 8.96 -4.50 0.68
C PRO A 27 9.26 -5.80 -0.07
N ALA A 28 10.52 -6.26 0.03
CA ALA A 28 10.96 -7.55 -0.51
C ALA A 28 10.17 -8.74 0.07
N ASP A 29 9.80 -8.66 1.36
CA ASP A 29 9.19 -9.76 2.14
C ASP A 29 7.66 -9.62 2.32
N ALA A 30 7.05 -8.55 1.84
CA ALA A 30 5.64 -8.24 2.11
C ALA A 30 4.65 -8.93 1.17
N ALA A 31 5.10 -9.80 0.26
CA ALA A 31 4.28 -10.35 -0.81
C ALA A 31 4.21 -11.88 -0.81
N VAL A 32 4.48 -12.52 0.33
CA VAL A 32 4.50 -13.98 0.47
C VAL A 32 3.40 -14.43 1.41
N VAL A 33 2.62 -15.43 0.99
CA VAL A 33 1.59 -16.10 1.81
C VAL A 33 1.95 -17.58 1.91
N VAL A 34 1.83 -18.13 3.12
CA VAL A 34 1.90 -19.58 3.37
C VAL A 34 0.47 -20.11 3.41
N ALA A 35 0.18 -21.15 2.64
CA ALA A 35 -1.14 -21.76 2.51
C ALA A 35 -1.02 -23.23 2.08
N ASP A 36 -2.00 -24.06 2.42
CA ASP A 36 -2.07 -25.43 1.88
C ASP A 36 -2.52 -25.44 0.40
N ASP A 37 -2.51 -26.61 -0.24
CA ASP A 37 -2.79 -26.73 -1.67
C ASP A 37 -4.23 -26.33 -2.05
N ASP A 38 -5.21 -26.55 -1.17
CA ASP A 38 -6.60 -26.19 -1.42
C ASP A 38 -6.80 -24.68 -1.24
N GLU A 39 -6.22 -24.11 -0.19
CA GLU A 39 -6.18 -22.68 0.04
C GLU A 39 -5.45 -21.93 -1.09
N LEU A 40 -4.32 -22.45 -1.58
CA LEU A 40 -3.59 -21.88 -2.72
C LEU A 40 -4.45 -21.89 -3.99
N ARG A 41 -5.17 -22.98 -4.25
CA ARG A 41 -6.09 -23.05 -5.40
C ARG A 41 -7.20 -22.02 -5.30
N GLU A 42 -7.77 -21.84 -4.11
CA GLU A 42 -8.80 -20.85 -3.85
C GLU A 42 -8.28 -19.41 -3.99
N MET A 43 -7.13 -19.11 -3.39
CA MET A 43 -6.48 -17.79 -3.47
C MET A 43 -6.12 -17.42 -4.92
N THR A 44 -5.50 -18.34 -5.66
CA THR A 44 -5.06 -18.09 -7.05
C THR A 44 -6.24 -17.86 -7.99
N SER A 45 -7.41 -18.45 -7.73
CA SER A 45 -8.64 -18.17 -8.49
C SER A 45 -9.10 -16.70 -8.41
N ARG A 46 -8.68 -15.96 -7.36
CA ARG A 46 -9.03 -14.55 -7.13
C ARG A 46 -8.02 -13.56 -7.71
N LEU A 47 -6.88 -14.05 -8.19
CA LEU A 47 -5.74 -13.23 -8.63
C LEU A 47 -5.84 -12.75 -10.08
N VAL A 48 -7.03 -12.29 -10.48
CA VAL A 48 -7.26 -11.79 -11.85
C VAL A 48 -6.44 -10.52 -12.10
N GLY A 49 -5.55 -10.55 -13.09
CA GLY A 49 -4.67 -9.43 -13.43
C GLY A 49 -3.50 -9.21 -12.46
N VAL A 50 -3.21 -10.20 -11.60
CA VAL A 50 -2.04 -10.21 -10.72
C VAL A 50 -1.02 -11.20 -11.29
N ARG A 51 0.24 -10.78 -11.37
CA ARG A 51 1.36 -11.67 -11.67
C ARG A 51 1.84 -12.30 -10.37
N PHE A 52 1.84 -13.62 -10.32
CA PHE A 52 2.22 -14.37 -9.12
C PHE A 52 2.97 -15.65 -9.46
N ARG A 53 3.62 -16.24 -8.45
CA ARG A 53 4.20 -17.59 -8.47
C ARG A 53 3.63 -18.37 -7.29
N ALA A 54 3.24 -19.62 -7.50
CA ALA A 54 2.75 -20.51 -6.46
C ALA A 54 3.49 -21.84 -6.51
N GLY A 55 3.86 -22.37 -5.34
CA GLY A 55 4.58 -23.64 -5.20
C GLY A 55 5.09 -23.81 -3.76
N ASP A 56 5.32 -25.06 -3.33
CA ASP A 56 5.85 -25.41 -2.01
C ASP A 56 5.06 -24.81 -0.82
N GLY A 57 3.73 -24.71 -0.95
CA GLY A 57 2.87 -24.09 0.06
C GLY A 57 3.00 -22.56 0.13
N LEU A 58 3.66 -21.93 -0.85
CA LEU A 58 3.89 -20.50 -0.91
C LEU A 58 3.21 -19.85 -2.11
N LEU A 59 2.69 -18.66 -1.88
CA LEU A 59 2.17 -17.76 -2.90
C LEU A 59 2.95 -16.44 -2.86
N HIS A 60 3.64 -16.14 -3.95
CA HIS A 60 4.40 -14.91 -4.16
C HIS A 60 3.67 -13.99 -5.13
N LEU A 61 3.32 -12.78 -4.70
CA LEU A 61 2.71 -11.77 -5.58
C LEU A 61 3.81 -10.84 -6.11
N ASP A 62 4.07 -10.90 -7.41
CA ASP A 62 5.17 -10.17 -8.03
C ASP A 62 4.75 -8.79 -8.54
N ASP A 63 3.54 -8.66 -9.08
CA ASP A 63 3.00 -7.40 -9.62
C ASP A 63 1.47 -7.41 -9.70
N VAL A 64 0.82 -6.26 -9.53
CA VAL A 64 -0.63 -6.10 -9.71
C VAL A 64 -0.90 -5.12 -10.84
N ALA A 65 -1.21 -5.64 -12.04
CA ALA A 65 -1.55 -4.86 -13.23
C ALA A 65 -0.58 -3.70 -13.54
N GLY A 66 0.73 -3.93 -13.38
CA GLY A 66 1.78 -2.94 -13.62
C GLY A 66 1.96 -1.90 -12.52
N LEU A 67 1.23 -2.00 -11.41
CA LEU A 67 1.34 -1.07 -10.27
C LEU A 67 2.48 -1.42 -9.31
N GLY A 68 3.19 -2.52 -9.56
CA GLY A 68 4.27 -3.02 -8.72
C GLY A 68 3.82 -4.07 -7.72
N ARG A 69 4.77 -4.47 -6.88
CA ARG A 69 4.61 -5.51 -5.87
C ARG A 69 3.63 -5.05 -4.77
N PRO A 70 2.67 -5.88 -4.35
CA PRO A 70 1.73 -5.50 -3.29
C PRO A 70 2.28 -5.74 -1.89
N TRP A 71 1.66 -5.09 -0.91
CA TRP A 71 1.69 -5.51 0.49
C TRP A 71 0.62 -6.57 0.72
N VAL A 72 0.95 -7.62 1.45
CA VAL A 72 0.05 -8.73 1.74
C VAL A 72 0.02 -8.98 3.23
N GLY A 73 -1.17 -9.27 3.75
CA GLY A 73 -1.36 -9.49 5.17
C GLY A 73 -2.81 -9.50 5.62
N PRO A 74 -3.09 -9.95 6.86
CA PRO A 74 -4.41 -9.82 7.43
C PRO A 74 -4.72 -8.37 7.77
N VAL A 75 -5.96 -7.98 7.55
CA VAL A 75 -6.52 -6.72 8.05
C VAL A 75 -6.92 -6.94 9.50
N VAL A 76 -6.49 -6.06 10.40
CA VAL A 76 -6.91 -6.05 11.80
C VAL A 76 -7.43 -4.68 12.19
N ARG A 77 -8.20 -4.62 13.28
CA ARG A 77 -8.66 -3.37 13.86
C ARG A 77 -7.71 -2.94 14.97
N ALA A 78 -7.21 -1.71 14.90
CA ALA A 78 -6.44 -1.08 15.96
C ALA A 78 -7.19 0.17 16.42
N GLY A 79 -7.98 0.03 17.49
CA GLY A 79 -8.91 1.08 17.93
C GLY A 79 -9.93 1.43 16.83
N GLN A 80 -9.86 2.67 16.34
CA GLN A 80 -10.80 3.18 15.32
C GLN A 80 -10.32 2.99 13.88
N VAL A 81 -9.07 2.58 13.66
CA VAL A 81 -8.50 2.41 12.31
C VAL A 81 -8.37 0.93 11.93
N LEU A 82 -8.31 0.69 10.61
CA LEU A 82 -7.93 -0.61 10.05
C LEU A 82 -6.44 -0.58 9.74
N VAL A 83 -5.74 -1.66 10.05
CA VAL A 83 -4.31 -1.80 9.77
C VAL A 83 -4.06 -3.11 9.03
N LEU A 84 -3.11 -3.10 8.10
CA LEU A 84 -2.58 -4.28 7.44
C LEU A 84 -1.36 -4.78 8.19
N GLN A 85 -1.38 -6.03 8.63
CA GLN A 85 -0.20 -6.67 9.23
C GLN A 85 0.66 -7.30 8.14
N SER A 86 1.78 -6.68 7.79
CA SER A 86 2.63 -7.15 6.68
C SER A 86 4.11 -7.06 7.03
N GLY A 87 4.85 -8.15 6.85
CA GLY A 87 6.30 -8.21 7.09
C GLY A 87 6.72 -7.72 8.49
N GLY A 88 5.95 -8.09 9.53
CA GLY A 88 6.19 -7.65 10.91
C GLY A 88 5.83 -6.20 11.23
N ARG A 89 5.12 -5.50 10.32
CA ARG A 89 4.68 -4.11 10.51
C ARG A 89 3.17 -3.99 10.54
N HIS A 90 2.67 -2.94 11.20
CA HIS A 90 1.27 -2.51 11.15
C HIS A 90 1.17 -1.26 10.29
N LEU A 91 0.53 -1.39 9.12
CA LEU A 91 0.33 -0.28 8.20
C LEU A 91 -1.11 0.21 8.30
N GLU A 92 -1.32 1.44 8.75
CA GLU A 92 -2.63 2.08 8.76
C GLU A 92 -3.16 2.19 7.33
N LEU A 93 -4.37 1.68 7.12
CA LEU A 93 -5.03 1.74 5.83
C LEU A 93 -5.77 3.07 5.69
N ALA A 94 -5.38 3.86 4.69
CA ALA A 94 -5.98 5.16 4.40
C ALA A 94 -6.59 5.23 3.00
N GLY A 95 -7.48 6.19 2.80
CA GLY A 95 -8.15 6.46 1.52
C GLY A 95 -9.56 5.85 1.41
N ALA A 96 -10.22 6.10 0.29
CA ALA A 96 -11.61 5.70 0.07
C ALA A 96 -11.80 4.17 0.11
N LEU A 97 -10.78 3.41 -0.30
CA LEU A 97 -10.78 1.95 -0.35
C LEU A 97 -10.44 1.30 1.00
N ALA A 98 -9.99 2.07 1.99
CA ALA A 98 -9.73 1.58 3.36
C ALA A 98 -11.01 1.43 4.19
N ARG A 99 -12.19 1.62 3.59
CA ARG A 99 -13.47 1.49 4.28
C ARG A 99 -13.87 0.00 4.42
N PRO A 100 -14.59 -0.37 5.49
CA PRO A 100 -14.93 -1.77 5.82
C PRO A 100 -15.73 -2.54 4.75
N ARG A 101 -16.19 -1.87 3.69
CA ARG A 101 -17.04 -2.48 2.66
C ARG A 101 -16.28 -3.41 1.72
N ILE A 102 -14.94 -3.30 1.62
CA ILE A 102 -14.15 -4.12 0.68
C ILE A 102 -13.43 -5.26 1.39
N ALA A 103 -12.85 -5.01 2.56
CA ALA A 103 -12.24 -6.03 3.41
C ALA A 103 -12.25 -5.56 4.88
N GLY A 104 -12.96 -6.29 5.74
CA GLY A 104 -13.02 -6.01 7.18
C GLY A 104 -11.88 -6.67 7.96
N PRO A 105 -11.87 -6.53 9.30
CA PRO A 105 -10.96 -7.28 10.15
C PRO A 105 -11.06 -8.79 9.91
N GLY A 106 -9.93 -9.48 9.89
CA GLY A 106 -9.78 -10.92 9.67
C GLY A 106 -9.52 -11.32 8.21
N TYR A 107 -9.85 -10.46 7.24
CA TYR A 107 -9.60 -10.78 5.83
C TYR A 107 -8.10 -10.76 5.52
N LEU A 108 -7.63 -11.75 4.77
CA LEU A 108 -6.31 -11.72 4.14
C LEU A 108 -6.42 -10.96 2.81
N VAL A 109 -5.60 -9.92 2.64
CA VAL A 109 -5.68 -9.05 1.47
C VAL A 109 -4.31 -8.80 0.84
N TRP A 110 -4.32 -8.43 -0.43
CA TRP A 110 -3.21 -7.71 -1.05
C TRP A 110 -3.61 -6.25 -1.29
N VAL A 111 -2.65 -5.34 -1.14
CA VAL A 111 -2.84 -3.90 -1.27
C VAL A 111 -1.72 -3.33 -2.14
N VAL A 112 -2.05 -2.44 -3.06
CA VAL A 112 -1.09 -1.55 -3.73
C VAL A 112 -1.48 -0.10 -3.45
N GLY A 113 -0.50 0.74 -3.25
CA GLY A 113 -0.72 2.14 -2.93
C GLY A 113 0.56 2.86 -2.53
N ARG A 114 0.37 4.06 -1.98
CA ARG A 114 1.47 4.93 -1.56
C ARG A 114 1.66 4.84 -0.06
N ARG A 115 2.89 4.53 0.35
CA ARG A 115 3.30 4.47 1.76
C ARG A 115 4.01 5.75 2.18
N VAL A 116 3.61 6.31 3.32
CA VAL A 116 4.31 7.38 4.03
C VAL A 116 4.39 7.01 5.51
N GLY A 117 5.59 6.72 6.01
CA GLY A 117 5.76 6.20 7.38
C GLY A 117 5.04 4.87 7.55
N ASP A 118 4.07 4.81 8.46
CA ASP A 118 3.22 3.62 8.69
C ASP A 118 1.82 3.77 8.11
N VAL A 119 1.58 4.79 7.28
CA VAL A 119 0.31 4.98 6.58
C VAL A 119 0.43 4.48 5.14
N LEU A 120 -0.49 3.62 4.73
CA LEU A 120 -0.64 3.10 3.38
C LEU A 120 -1.94 3.63 2.76
N THR A 121 -1.81 4.62 1.87
CA THR A 121 -2.95 5.12 1.09
C THR A 121 -3.23 4.15 -0.05
N ILE A 122 -4.39 3.50 0.02
CA ILE A 122 -4.77 2.41 -0.89
C ILE A 122 -5.15 2.98 -2.26
N GLU A 123 -4.50 2.47 -3.30
CA GLU A 123 -4.86 2.70 -4.71
C GLU A 123 -5.59 1.49 -5.28
N ARG A 124 -5.21 0.28 -4.86
CA ARG A 124 -5.89 -0.97 -5.21
C ARG A 124 -5.84 -1.96 -4.06
N ILE A 125 -6.88 -2.76 -3.93
CA ILE A 125 -6.98 -3.81 -2.92
C ILE A 125 -7.74 -5.01 -3.51
N GLY A 126 -7.37 -6.21 -3.08
CA GLY A 126 -8.13 -7.41 -3.34
C GLY A 126 -8.04 -8.40 -2.19
N VAL A 127 -9.07 -9.23 -2.08
CA VAL A 127 -9.19 -10.24 -1.02
C VAL A 127 -8.55 -11.54 -1.51
N LEU A 128 -7.64 -12.09 -0.71
CA LEU A 128 -7.04 -13.41 -0.92
C LEU A 128 -7.87 -14.49 -0.24
N ALA A 129 -8.26 -14.26 1.01
CA ALA A 129 -9.04 -15.19 1.80
C ALA A 129 -10.01 -14.46 2.77
N PRO A 130 -11.16 -15.08 3.07
CA PRO A 130 -12.06 -14.58 4.11
C PRO A 130 -11.43 -14.71 5.51
N PRO A 131 -12.05 -14.14 6.55
CA PRO A 131 -11.66 -14.38 7.93
C PRO A 131 -11.64 -15.88 8.26
N ARG A 132 -10.55 -16.34 8.86
CA ARG A 132 -10.48 -17.65 9.49
C ARG A 132 -11.04 -17.49 10.91
N PHE A 133 -12.15 -18.14 11.20
CA PHE A 133 -12.77 -18.17 12.52
C PHE A 133 -12.08 -19.20 13.42
#